data_AF-A0A2H0EUK8-F1
#
_entry.id   AF-A0A2H0EUK8-F1
#
_cell.length_a   1.000
_cell.length_b   1.000
_cell.length_c   1.000
_cell.angle_alpha   90.00
_cell.angle_beta   90.00
_cell.angle_gamma   90.00
#
_symmetry.space_group_name_H-M   'P 1'
#
loop_
_entity.id
_entity.type
_entity.pdbx_description
1 polymer ?
#
loop_
_entity_poly.entity_id
_entity_poly.type
_entity_poly.pdbx_seq_one_letter_code
_entity_poly.pdbx_strand_id
1 'polypeptide(L)'
;WGENAAFITATANSFGARWFDMDWKPQFDSPQWRETLDFYITLMNEAGPPGASSNGFNENLALFQTGKCGMWIDATVAASFVTNPAESTVADKVGFALAPDTGLGKRANWL
;
A
#
# COMPACT_ATOMS: atom_id res chain seq x y z
N TRP A 1 -11.74 7.21 4.16
CA TRP A 1 -10.94 7.04 5.40
C TRP A 1 -11.22 5.63 5.92
N GLY A 2 -10.29 4.69 5.75
CA GLY A 2 -10.51 3.28 6.10
C GLY A 2 -9.87 2.28 5.14
N GLU A 3 -9.89 2.55 3.83
CA GLU A 3 -9.27 1.64 2.85
C GLU A 3 -7.74 1.62 2.98
N ASN A 4 -7.15 2.76 3.36
CA ASN A 4 -5.73 2.87 3.68
C ASN A 4 -5.33 2.09 4.95
N ALA A 5 -6.27 1.73 5.84
CA ALA A 5 -5.94 1.03 7.08
C ALA A 5 -5.49 -0.41 6.83
N ALA A 6 -6.03 -1.08 5.80
CA ALA A 6 -5.59 -2.40 5.38
C ALA A 6 -4.14 -2.35 4.87
N PHE A 7 -3.85 -1.40 3.97
CA PHE A 7 -2.51 -1.17 3.44
C PHE A 7 -1.49 -0.83 4.53
N ILE A 8 -1.81 0.12 5.42
CA ILE A 8 -0.93 0.53 6.50
C ILE A 8 -0.69 -0.63 7.47
N THR A 9 -1.71 -1.44 7.78
CA THR A 9 -1.57 -2.62 8.63
C THR A 9 -0.63 -3.67 8.02
N ALA A 10 -0.80 -3.97 6.73
CA ALA A 10 0.07 -4.93 6.04
C ALA A 10 1.52 -4.42 5.98
N THR A 11 1.70 -3.11 5.71
CA THR A 11 3.01 -2.46 5.76
C THR A 11 3.62 -2.57 7.14
N ALA A 12 2.86 -2.29 8.19
CA ALA A 12 3.29 -2.36 9.59
C ALA A 12 3.86 -3.74 9.95
N ASN A 13 3.23 -4.81 9.48
CA ASN A 13 3.73 -6.18 9.70
C ASN A 13 5.14 -6.40 9.13
N SER A 14 5.46 -5.76 7.99
CA SER A 14 6.79 -5.84 7.38
C SER A 14 7.83 -5.11 8.20
N PHE A 15 7.46 -4.01 8.86
CA PHE A 15 8.30 -3.31 9.85
C PHE A 15 8.34 -4.00 11.22
N GLY A 16 7.69 -5.17 11.37
CA GLY A 16 7.64 -5.91 12.63
C GLY A 16 6.69 -5.33 13.67
N ALA A 17 5.86 -4.34 13.29
CA ALA A 17 4.79 -3.84 14.14
C ALA A 17 3.66 -4.88 14.25
N ARG A 18 2.80 -4.66 15.24
CA ARG A 18 1.63 -5.47 15.54
C ARG A 18 0.56 -4.59 16.14
N TRP A 19 -0.71 -4.90 15.93
CA TRP A 19 -1.80 -4.13 16.52
C TRP A 19 -1.84 -4.26 18.04
N PHE A 20 -1.68 -5.49 18.54
CA PHE A 20 -1.75 -5.83 19.96
C PHE A 20 -0.60 -6.76 20.35
N ASP A 21 -0.21 -6.74 21.63
CA ASP A 21 0.59 -7.80 22.23
C ASP A 21 -0.29 -8.99 22.69
N MET A 22 0.33 -9.98 23.34
CA MET A 22 -0.37 -11.20 23.79
C MET A 22 -1.34 -10.94 24.94
N ASP A 23 -1.23 -9.80 25.62
CA ASP A 23 -2.14 -9.35 26.67
C ASP A 23 -3.24 -8.44 26.11
N TRP A 24 -3.38 -8.38 24.78
CA TRP A 24 -4.34 -7.54 24.05
C TRP A 24 -4.13 -6.03 24.28
N LYS A 25 -2.94 -5.60 24.69
CA LYS A 25 -2.63 -4.18 24.81
C LYS A 25 -2.23 -3.60 23.44
N PRO A 26 -2.85 -2.48 23.00
CA PRO A 26 -2.47 -1.81 21.75
C PRO A 26 -0.99 -1.42 21.74
N GLN A 27 -0.34 -1.51 20.58
CA GLN A 27 1.11 -1.22 20.45
C GLN A 27 1.41 0.00 19.56
N PHE A 28 0.45 0.89 19.34
CA PHE A 28 0.62 2.04 18.43
C PHE A 28 1.72 3.02 18.87
N ASP A 29 2.14 2.99 20.13
CA ASP A 29 3.24 3.77 20.68
C ASP A 29 4.63 3.10 20.51
N SER A 30 4.67 1.91 19.90
CA SER A 30 5.92 1.18 19.65
C SER A 30 6.80 1.84 18.59
N PRO A 31 8.13 1.65 18.66
CA PRO A 31 9.05 2.16 17.63
C PRO A 31 8.71 1.67 16.21
N GLN A 32 8.22 0.44 16.07
CA GLN A 32 7.90 -0.15 14.77
C GLN A 32 6.69 0.54 14.10
N TRP A 33 5.67 0.91 14.88
CA TRP A 33 4.54 1.69 14.36
C TRP A 33 4.96 3.10 13.95
N ARG A 34 5.84 3.74 14.73
CA ARG A 34 6.42 5.03 14.36
C ARG A 34 7.17 4.95 13.04
N GLU A 35 8.07 3.98 12.91
CA GLU A 35 8.87 3.79 11.68
C GLU A 35 7.97 3.53 10.45
N THR A 36 6.92 2.72 10.61
CA THR A 36 5.94 2.46 9.55
C THR A 36 5.26 3.74 9.07
N LEU A 37 4.79 4.58 10.01
CA LEU A 37 4.06 5.80 9.69
C LEU A 37 5.00 6.88 9.13
N ASP A 38 6.21 7.01 9.67
CA ASP A 38 7.22 7.95 9.17
C ASP A 38 7.63 7.59 7.73
N PHE A 39 7.82 6.30 7.44
CA PHE A 39 8.06 5.80 6.09
C PHE A 39 6.89 6.16 5.16
N TYR A 40 5.66 5.84 5.54
CA TYR A 40 4.48 6.09 4.73
C TYR A 40 4.28 7.59 4.45
N ILE A 41 4.37 8.43 5.48
CA ILE A 41 4.17 9.88 5.34
C ILE A 41 5.27 10.49 4.47
N THR A 42 6.54 10.11 4.69
CA THR A 42 7.66 10.58 3.87
C THR A 42 7.47 10.19 2.40
N LEU A 43 7.18 8.93 2.11
CA LEU A 43 6.95 8.43 0.76
C LEU A 43 5.80 9.17 0.06
N MET A 44 4.68 9.37 0.76
CA MET A 44 3.52 10.05 0.19
C MET A 44 3.75 11.55 -0.02
N ASN A 45 4.56 12.19 0.83
CA ASN A 45 4.94 13.59 0.64
C ASN A 45 5.91 13.78 -0.54
N GLU A 46 6.82 12.83 -0.76
CA GLU A 46 7.83 12.92 -1.82
C GLU A 46 7.32 12.46 -3.19
N ALA A 47 6.51 11.40 -3.22
CA ALA A 47 6.12 10.71 -4.45
C ALA A 47 4.61 10.41 -4.58
N GLY A 48 3.81 10.75 -3.57
CA GLY A 48 2.37 10.49 -3.58
C GLY A 48 1.59 11.47 -4.47
N PRO A 49 0.41 11.07 -4.96
CA PRO A 49 -0.49 11.99 -5.67
C PRO A 49 -1.04 13.06 -4.71
N PRO A 50 -1.37 14.26 -5.22
CA PRO A 50 -2.03 15.28 -4.41
C PRO A 50 -3.38 14.76 -3.88
N GLY A 51 -3.70 15.07 -2.62
CA GLY A 51 -4.97 14.66 -2.02
C GLY A 51 -5.09 13.17 -1.70
N ALA A 52 -3.97 12.44 -1.58
CA ALA A 52 -3.96 11.00 -1.32
C ALA A 52 -4.76 10.55 -0.08
N SER A 53 -4.99 11.44 0.90
CA SER A 53 -5.84 11.17 2.06
C SER A 53 -7.31 10.86 1.71
N SER A 54 -7.74 11.26 0.51
CA SER A 54 -9.08 11.00 -0.05
C SER A 54 -9.13 9.81 -1.00
N ASN A 55 -7.98 9.20 -1.35
CA ASN A 55 -7.93 8.12 -2.32
C ASN A 55 -8.15 6.76 -1.66
N GLY A 56 -9.14 6.03 -2.16
CA GLY A 56 -9.32 4.61 -1.92
C GLY A 56 -8.77 3.75 -3.06
N PHE A 57 -9.21 2.50 -3.12
CA PHE A 57 -8.87 1.54 -4.16
C PHE A 57 -9.24 2.06 -5.56
N ASN A 58 -10.47 2.52 -5.75
CA ASN A 58 -10.96 2.93 -7.07
C ASN A 58 -10.27 4.21 -7.57
N GLU A 59 -9.98 5.16 -6.69
CA GLU A 59 -9.25 6.37 -7.06
C GLU A 59 -7.80 6.06 -7.44
N ASN A 60 -7.13 5.16 -6.71
CA ASN A 60 -5.79 4.71 -7.05
C ASN A 60 -5.75 3.86 -8.34
N LEU A 61 -6.75 3.01 -8.56
CA LEU A 61 -6.93 2.27 -9.81
C LEU A 61 -7.01 3.23 -11.00
N ALA A 62 -7.83 4.28 -10.90
CA ALA A 62 -7.97 5.28 -11.96
C ALA A 62 -6.65 6.05 -12.20
N LEU A 63 -5.91 6.40 -11.14
CA LEU A 63 -4.59 7.00 -11.29
C LEU A 63 -3.60 6.09 -12.01
N PHE A 64 -3.60 4.79 -11.68
CA PHE A 64 -2.72 3.81 -12.32
C PHE A 64 -3.11 3.58 -13.79
N GLN A 65 -4.38 3.30 -14.08
CA GLN A 65 -4.90 3.07 -15.43
C GLN A 65 -4.68 4.26 -16.37
N THR A 66 -4.58 5.48 -15.84
CA THR A 66 -4.29 6.70 -16.62
C THR A 66 -2.81 7.07 -16.68
N GLY A 67 -1.92 6.22 -16.17
CA GLY A 67 -0.46 6.41 -16.21
C GLY A 67 0.07 7.48 -15.26
N LYS A 68 -0.70 7.85 -14.22
CA LYS A 68 -0.33 8.85 -13.20
C LYS A 68 0.23 8.23 -11.91
N CYS A 69 0.39 6.91 -11.88
CA CYS A 69 0.97 6.18 -10.76
C CYS A 69 2.02 5.21 -11.30
N GLY A 70 3.29 5.38 -10.87
CA GLY A 70 4.39 4.52 -11.32
C GLY A 70 4.42 3.16 -10.61
N MET A 71 4.09 3.14 -9.32
CA MET A 71 3.96 1.91 -8.52
C MET A 71 2.73 2.02 -7.64
N TRP A 72 1.90 0.98 -7.65
CA TRP A 72 0.72 0.87 -6.80
C TRP A 72 0.74 -0.49 -6.12
N ILE A 73 0.73 -0.49 -4.78
CA ILE A 73 0.78 -1.70 -3.94
C ILE A 73 -0.61 -1.87 -3.33
N ASP A 74 -1.37 -2.83 -3.85
CA ASP A 74 -2.78 -3.01 -3.48
C ASP A 74 -3.26 -4.43 -3.82
N ALA A 75 -4.56 -4.67 -3.66
CA ALA A 75 -5.20 -5.95 -3.89
C ALA A 75 -4.91 -6.52 -5.28
N THR A 76 -4.56 -7.81 -5.33
CA THR A 76 -4.24 -8.55 -6.56
C THR A 76 -5.38 -8.58 -7.58
N VAL A 77 -6.63 -8.38 -7.14
CA VAL A 77 -7.80 -8.24 -8.03
C VAL A 77 -7.66 -7.07 -9.02
N ALA A 78 -6.86 -6.05 -8.69
CA ALA A 78 -6.54 -4.94 -9.59
C ALA A 78 -5.87 -5.39 -10.89
N ALA A 79 -5.15 -6.52 -10.87
CA ALA A 79 -4.33 -6.98 -12.00
C ALA A 79 -5.14 -7.07 -13.30
N SER A 80 -6.35 -7.64 -13.27
CA SER A 80 -7.19 -7.76 -14.46
C SER A 80 -7.63 -6.40 -15.03
N PHE A 81 -7.87 -5.42 -14.16
CA PHE A 81 -8.30 -4.08 -14.58
C PHE A 81 -7.15 -3.27 -15.18
N VAL A 82 -5.96 -3.34 -14.57
CA VAL A 82 -4.80 -2.57 -15.03
C VAL A 82 -4.20 -3.11 -16.33
N THR A 83 -4.41 -4.40 -16.64
CA THR A 83 -4.00 -5.02 -17.91
C THR A 83 -5.12 -5.11 -18.95
N ASN A 84 -6.29 -4.50 -18.71
CA ASN A 84 -7.37 -4.46 -19.69
C ASN A 84 -7.15 -3.28 -20.66
N PRO A 85 -6.85 -3.52 -21.96
CA PRO A 85 -6.60 -2.44 -22.91
C PRO A 85 -7.83 -1.57 -23.22
N ALA A 86 -9.05 -2.02 -22.88
CA ALA A 86 -10.26 -1.22 -23.03
C ALA A 86 -10.42 -0.16 -21.92
N GLU A 87 -9.76 -0.36 -20.77
CA GLU A 87 -9.96 0.47 -19.56
C GLU A 87 -8.65 1.10 -19.05
N SER A 88 -7.49 0.63 -19.50
CA SER A 88 -6.17 1.06 -19.04
C SER A 88 -5.28 1.52 -20.19
N THR A 89 -4.78 2.75 -20.11
CA THR A 89 -3.85 3.32 -21.11
C THR A 89 -2.42 2.79 -20.96
N VAL A 90 -2.17 2.01 -19.91
CA VAL A 90 -0.88 1.39 -19.58
C VAL A 90 -0.93 -0.14 -19.59
N ALA A 91 -1.98 -0.74 -20.16
CA ALA A 91 -2.23 -2.18 -20.12
C ALA A 91 -1.07 -3.05 -20.59
N ASP A 92 -0.28 -2.57 -21.57
CA ASP A 92 0.88 -3.25 -22.16
C ASP A 92 2.20 -2.99 -21.42
N LYS A 93 2.16 -2.20 -20.33
CA LYS A 93 3.35 -1.73 -19.60
C LYS A 93 3.39 -2.15 -18.13
N VAL A 94 2.44 -2.96 -17.68
CA VAL A 94 2.32 -3.35 -16.27
C VAL A 94 3.26 -4.51 -15.94
N GLY A 95 4.09 -4.32 -14.91
CA GLY A 95 4.87 -5.38 -14.27
C GLY A 95 4.33 -5.73 -12.88
N PHE A 96 4.56 -6.96 -12.44
CA PHE A 96 4.11 -7.45 -11.13
C PHE A 96 5.30 -7.92 -10.28
N ALA A 97 5.25 -7.59 -9.00
CA ALA A 97 6.22 -8.03 -8.00
C ALA A 97 5.50 -8.36 -6.68
N LEU A 98 6.18 -9.09 -5.80
CA LEU A 98 5.69 -9.32 -4.44
C LEU A 98 5.73 -8.02 -3.63
N ALA A 99 4.89 -7.90 -2.60
CA ALA A 99 4.95 -6.74 -1.73
C ALA A 99 6.36 -6.63 -1.08
N PRO A 100 6.92 -5.41 -0.98
CA PRO A 100 8.21 -5.19 -0.35
C PRO A 100 8.24 -5.65 1.12
N ASP A 101 9.44 -5.94 1.61
CA ASP A 101 9.71 -6.17 3.03
C ASP A 101 11.00 -5.45 3.47
N THR A 102 11.23 -5.45 4.79
CA THR A 102 12.43 -4.88 5.43
C THR A 102 13.44 -5.96 5.83
N GLY A 103 13.32 -7.18 5.30
CA GLY A 103 14.23 -8.29 5.60
C GLY A 103 13.88 -9.08 6.88
N LEU A 104 12.73 -8.83 7.48
CA LEU A 104 12.22 -9.55 8.66
C LEU A 104 11.46 -10.84 8.31
N GLY A 105 11.41 -11.21 7.02
CA GLY A 105 10.72 -12.40 6.53
C GLY A 105 9.19 -12.30 6.47
N LYS A 106 8.62 -11.19 6.97
CA LYS A 106 7.20 -10.84 6.80
C LYS A 106 7.06 -9.80 5.71
N ARG A 107 6.24 -10.09 4.70
CA ARG A 107 5.88 -9.17 3.61
C ARG A 107 4.50 -8.57 3.84
N ALA A 108 4.26 -7.40 3.26
CA ALA A 108 2.97 -6.69 3.32
C ALA A 108 1.91 -7.28 2.38
N ASN A 109 1.97 -8.59 2.08
CA ASN A 109 0.96 -9.22 1.24
C ASN A 109 -0.35 -9.33 2.02
N TRP A 110 -1.44 -8.87 1.41
CA TRP A 110 -2.79 -8.96 1.94
C TRP A 110 -3.62 -9.61 0.83
N LEU A 111 -3.65 -10.96 0.86
CA LEU A 111 -4.13 -11.91 -0.16
C LEU A 111 -3.05 -12.44 -1.13
#